data_AF-A0A0C2GG54-F1
#
_entry.id   AF-A0A0C2GG54-F1
#
_cell.length_a   1.000
_cell.length_b   1.000
_cell.length_c   1.000
_cell.angle_alpha   90.00
_cell.angle_beta   90.00
_cell.angle_gamma   90.00
#
_symmetry.space_group_name_H-M   'P 1'
#
loop_
_entity.id
_entity.type
_entity.pdbx_description
1 polymer ?
#
loop_
_entity_poly.entity_id
_entity_poly.type
_entity_poly.pdbx_seq_one_letter_code
_entity_poly.pdbx_strand_id
1 'polypeptide(L)' 'MSDFLESKFLDEQVESIEQIAKFITNLKRLGPGMGEYVFDKENFDD' A
#
# COMPACT_ATOMS: atom_id res chain seq x y z
N MET A 1 24.98 7.10 12.54
CA MET A 1 24.41 7.67 11.29
C MET A 1 23.69 6.59 10.50
N SER A 2 24.26 5.39 10.32
CA SER A 2 23.56 4.24 9.71
C SER A 2 22.24 3.91 10.41
N ASP A 3 22.26 3.73 11.74
CA ASP A 3 21.08 3.36 12.53
C ASP A 3 19.95 4.40 12.47
N PHE A 4 20.30 5.67 12.29
CA PHE A 4 19.31 6.73 12.10
C PHE A 4 18.63 6.63 10.74
N LEU A 5 19.39 6.35 9.68
CA LEU A 5 18.83 6.19 8.35
C LEU A 5 17.96 4.93 8.26
N GLU A 6 18.42 3.84 8.87
CA GLU A 6 17.71 2.56 8.90
C GLU A 6 16.34 2.70 9.59
N SER A 7 16.36 3.11 10.87
CA SER A 7 15.15 3.18 11.70
C SER A 7 14.17 4.31 11.38
N LYS A 8 14.61 5.37 10.66
CA LYS A 8 13.76 6.53 10.35
C LYS A 8 13.35 6.64 8.90
N PHE A 9 13.95 5.85 8.00
CA PHE A 9 13.68 5.99 6.58
C PHE A 9 13.66 4.64 5.89
N LEU A 10 14.67 3.79 6.06
CA LEU A 10 14.77 2.58 5.23
C LEU A 10 13.70 1.55 5.62
N ASP A 11 13.45 1.34 6.91
CA ASP A 11 12.41 0.41 7.36
C ASP A 11 11.01 0.89 6.93
N GLU A 12 10.69 2.16 7.17
CA GLU A 12 9.41 2.78 6.76
C GLU A 12 9.18 2.69 5.23
N GLN A 13 10.26 2.78 4.44
CA GLN A 13 10.17 2.66 2.99
C GLN A 13 9.92 1.23 2.52
N VAL A 14 10.49 0.23 3.20
CA VAL A 14 10.19 -1.19 2.89
C VAL A 14 8.70 -1.47 3.13
N GLU A 15 8.17 -1.02 4.26
CA GLU A 15 6.75 -1.18 4.60
C GLU A 15 5.83 -0.44 3.61
N SER A 16 6.19 0.79 3.26
CA SER A 16 5.42 1.61 2.31
C SER A 16 5.37 0.97 0.92
N ILE A 17 6.50 0.45 0.43
CA ILE A 17 6.58 -0.24 -0.87
C ILE A 17 5.71 -1.51 -0.84
N GLU A 18 5.75 -2.28 0.24
CA GLU A 18 4.93 -3.48 0.40
C GLU A 18 3.43 -3.15 0.39
N GLN A 19 3.03 -2.10 1.12
CA GLN A 19 1.64 -1.65 1.16
C GLN A 19 1.13 -1.27 -0.22
N ILE A 20 1.89 -0.47 -0.97
CA ILE A 20 1.54 -0.09 -2.34
C ILE A 20 1.46 -1.32 -3.26
N ALA A 21 2.40 -2.28 -3.13
CA ALA A 21 2.38 -3.51 -3.91
C ALA A 21 1.12 -4.35 -3.63
N LYS A 22 0.66 -4.42 -2.38
CA LYS A 22 -0.61 -5.07 -2.00
C LYS A 22 -1.81 -4.38 -2.64
N PHE A 23 -1.87 -3.05 -2.59
CA PHE A 23 -2.92 -2.26 -3.25
C PHE A 23 -2.99 -2.52 -4.75
N ILE A 24 -1.85 -2.46 -5.46
CA ILE A 24 -1.78 -2.75 -6.90
C ILE A 24 -2.27 -4.17 -7.21
N THR A 25 -1.85 -5.16 -6.41
CA THR A 25 -2.22 -6.56 -6.60
C THR A 25 -3.73 -6.76 -6.44
N ASN A 26 -4.33 -6.14 -5.42
CA ASN A 26 -5.77 -6.21 -5.18
C ASN A 26 -6.56 -5.52 -6.29
N LEU A 27 -6.19 -4.31 -6.67
CA LEU A 27 -6.85 -3.57 -7.76
C LEU A 27 -6.81 -4.36 -9.08
N LYS A 28 -5.66 -4.96 -9.44
CA LYS A 28 -5.54 -5.83 -10.62
C LYS A 28 -6.46 -7.05 -10.56
N ARG A 29 -6.65 -7.64 -9.37
CA ARG A 29 -7.48 -8.83 -9.17
C ARG A 29 -8.98 -8.52 -9.21
N LEU A 30 -9.37 -7.36 -8.68
CA LEU A 30 -10.76 -6.92 -8.62
C LEU A 30 -11.25 -6.39 -9.98
N GLY A 31 -10.35 -5.80 -10.78
CA GLY A 31 -10.68 -5.23 -12.08
C GLY A 31 -11.36 -3.86 -12.00
N PRO A 32 -11.59 -3.21 -13.15
CA PRO A 32 -12.07 -1.83 -13.20
C PRO A 32 -13.54 -1.68 -12.78
N GLY A 33 -13.94 -0.46 -12.39
CA GLY A 33 -15.33 -0.12 -12.10
C GLY A 33 -15.77 -0.61 -10.71
N MET A 34 -16.58 -1.66 -10.64
CA MET A 34 -17.08 -2.16 -9.34
C MET A 34 -15.95 -2.66 -8.43
N GLY A 35 -14.88 -3.21 -9.00
CA GLY A 35 -13.72 -3.66 -8.23
C GLY A 35 -12.97 -2.50 -7.56
N GLU A 36 -12.81 -1.38 -8.27
CA GLU A 36 -12.22 -0.15 -7.72
C GLU A 36 -13.12 0.45 -6.63
N TYR A 37 -14.44 0.49 -6.83
CA TYR A 37 -15.39 0.97 -5.83
C TYR A 37 -15.34 0.17 -4.52
N VAL A 38 -15.29 -1.17 -4.61
CA VAL A 38 -15.18 -2.03 -3.42
C VAL A 38 -13.83 -1.83 -2.75
N PHE A 39 -12.74 -1.75 -3.52
CA PHE A 39 -11.42 -1.49 -2.97
C PHE A 39 -11.35 -0.15 -2.23
N ASP A 40 -11.94 0.90 -2.79
CA ASP A 40 -12.01 2.24 -2.20
C ASP A 40 -12.71 2.21 -0.84
N LYS A 41 -13.90 1.61 -0.81
CA LYS A 41 -14.71 1.45 0.40
C LYS A 41 -14.06 0.62 1.51
N GLU A 42 -13.26 -0.39 1.16
CA GLU A 42 -12.60 -1.24 2.16
C GLU A 42 -11.32 -0.61 2.75
N ASN A 43 -10.69 0.33 2.05
CA ASN A 43 -9.35 0.82 2.42
C ASN A 43 -9.31 2.32 2.75
N PHE A 44 -10.31 3.11 2.34
CA PHE A 44 -10.28 4.57 2.48
C PHE A 44 -11.57 5.21 3.02
N ASP A 45 -12.67 4.45 3.19
CA ASP A 45 -13.84 4.94 3.93
C ASP A 45 -13.62 4.74 5.45
N ASP A 46 -13.94 5.78 6.25
CA ASP A 46 -13.90 5.77 7.73
C ASP A 46 -15.01 4.90 8.37
#